data_AF-A0A9E3LJW6-F1
#
_entry.id   AF-A0A9E3LJW6-F1
#
_cell.length_a   1.000
_cell.length_b   1.000
_cell.length_c   1.000
_cell.angle_alpha   90.00
_cell.angle_beta   90.00
_cell.angle_gamma   90.00
#
_symmetry.space_group_name_H-M   'P 1'
#
loop_
_entity.id
_entity.type
_entity.pdbx_description
1 polymer ?
#
loop_
_entity_poly.entity_id
_entity_poly.type
_entity_poly.pdbx_seq_one_letter_code
_entity_poly.pdbx_strand_id
1 'polypeptide(L)'
;TWGSTSTTIRQRAVPSVLLGRVTSVYMIGSVGAFAIGTFIGGVLAQQWGVVAPFWFAFTGAAVTTALVWRSIDGVAEAGAETTTGRIRT
;
A
#
# COMPACT_ATOMS: atom_id res chain seq x y z
N THR A 1 16.19 -3.76 -3.25
CA THR A 1 15.23 -2.64 -3.32
C THR A 1 13.92 -3.09 -2.68
N TRP A 2 13.07 -2.19 -2.15
CA TRP A 2 11.89 -2.46 -1.29
C TRP A 2 11.09 -3.77 -1.51
N GLY A 3 10.92 -4.20 -2.76
CA GLY A 3 10.29 -5.48 -3.12
C GLY A 3 10.93 -6.73 -2.48
N SER A 4 12.27 -6.81 -2.43
CA SER A 4 12.96 -7.95 -1.80
C SER A 4 12.73 -7.99 -0.29
N THR A 5 12.85 -6.84 0.38
CA THR A 5 12.59 -6.71 1.83
C THR A 5 11.14 -7.08 2.18
N SER A 6 10.17 -6.58 1.42
CA SER A 6 8.74 -6.88 1.63
C SER A 6 8.40 -8.35 1.38
N THR A 7 9.11 -9.02 0.46
CA THR A 7 8.95 -10.46 0.20
C THR A 7 9.48 -11.29 1.36
N THR A 8 10.66 -10.96 1.90
CA THR A 8 11.24 -11.66 3.05
C THR A 8 10.39 -11.53 4.31
N ILE A 9 9.75 -10.38 4.54
CA ILE A 9 8.81 -10.20 5.66
C ILE A 9 7.59 -11.11 5.51
N ARG A 10 6.99 -11.19 4.32
CA ARG A 10 5.83 -12.08 4.06
C ARG A 10 6.19 -13.56 4.21
N GLN A 11 7.39 -13.94 3.78
CA GLN A 11 7.90 -15.31 3.93
C GLN A 11 8.08 -15.72 5.40
N ARG A 12 8.40 -14.77 6.29
CA ARG A 12 8.54 -15.03 7.73
C ARG A 12 7.22 -14.96 8.49
N ALA A 13 6.30 -14.09 8.05
CA ALA A 13 5.04 -13.84 8.74
C ALA A 13 3.89 -14.77 8.31
N VAL A 14 3.97 -15.42 7.14
CA VAL A 14 2.87 -16.19 6.55
C VAL A 14 3.24 -17.68 6.39
N PRO A 15 2.43 -18.63 6.91
CA PRO A 15 2.60 -20.06 6.65
C PRO A 15 2.64 -20.37 5.14
N SER A 16 3.52 -21.28 4.72
CA SER A 16 3.81 -21.57 3.30
C SER A 16 2.57 -21.86 2.43
N VAL A 17 1.52 -22.45 3.01
CA VAL A 17 0.23 -22.75 2.35
C VAL A 17 -0.58 -21.52 1.93
N LEU A 18 -0.38 -20.36 2.57
CA LEU A 18 -1.13 -19.12 2.29
C LEU A 18 -0.35 -18.09 1.45
N LEU A 19 0.95 -18.32 1.22
CA LEU A 19 1.84 -17.39 0.54
C LEU A 19 1.36 -17.06 -0.89
N GLY A 20 0.84 -18.07 -1.61
CA GLY A 20 0.25 -17.89 -2.93
C GLY A 20 -0.92 -16.89 -2.93
N ARG A 21 -1.85 -17.02 -1.98
CA ARG A 21 -3.04 -16.15 -1.88
C ARG A 21 -2.64 -14.71 -1.53
N VAL A 22 -1.74 -14.53 -0.57
CA VAL A 22 -1.24 -13.19 -0.18
C VAL A 22 -0.49 -12.52 -1.34
N THR A 23 0.29 -13.29 -2.10
CA THR A 23 1.00 -12.77 -3.26
C THR A 23 0.03 -12.38 -4.38
N SER A 24 -1.01 -13.18 -4.63
CA SER A 24 -2.05 -12.84 -5.61
C SER A 24 -2.81 -11.56 -5.25
N VAL A 25 -3.20 -11.37 -3.98
CA VAL A 25 -3.88 -10.14 -3.54
C VAL A 25 -2.96 -8.93 -3.70
N TYR A 26 -1.67 -9.05 -3.35
CA TYR A 26 -0.70 -7.99 -3.57
C TYR A 26 -0.54 -7.64 -5.06
N MET A 27 -0.49 -8.65 -5.93
CA MET A 27 -0.38 -8.45 -7.38
C MET A 27 -1.64 -7.81 -7.97
N ILE A 28 -2.82 -8.26 -7.56
CA ILE A 28 -4.10 -7.66 -7.99
C ILE A 28 -4.18 -6.20 -7.56
N GLY A 29 -3.82 -5.90 -6.30
CA GLY A 29 -3.77 -4.53 -5.81
C GLY A 29 -2.78 -3.66 -6.60
N SER A 30 -1.59 -4.20 -6.90
CA SER A 30 -0.56 -3.46 -7.63
C SER A 30 -0.94 -3.22 -9.10
N VAL A 31 -1.27 -4.29 -9.83
CA VAL A 31 -1.62 -4.21 -11.26
C VAL A 31 -2.94 -3.48 -11.46
N GLY A 32 -3.92 -3.70 -10.56
CA GLY A 32 -5.19 -3.00 -10.57
C GLY A 32 -5.03 -1.50 -10.36
N ALA A 33 -4.18 -1.08 -9.42
CA ALA A 33 -3.89 0.33 -9.21
C ALA A 33 -3.26 0.99 -10.45
N PHE A 34 -2.36 0.29 -11.15
CA PHE A 34 -1.81 0.79 -12.42
C PHE A 34 -2.89 0.95 -13.49
N ALA A 35 -3.75 -0.04 -13.68
CA ALA A 35 -4.82 0.01 -14.68
C ALA A 35 -5.83 1.15 -14.40
N ILE A 36 -6.19 1.35 -13.13
CA ILE A 36 -7.07 2.45 -12.72
C ILE A 36 -6.39 3.80 -12.94
N GLY A 37 -5.11 3.91 -12.56
CA GLY A 37 -4.33 5.14 -12.72
C GLY A 37 -4.16 5.56 -14.18
N THR A 38 -3.89 4.62 -15.08
CA THR A 38 -3.76 4.92 -16.52
C THR A 38 -5.09 5.29 -17.15
N PHE A 39 -6.18 4.62 -16.78
CA PHE A 39 -7.52 4.96 -17.25
C PHE A 39 -7.92 6.38 -16.85
N ILE A 40 -7.78 6.71 -15.55
CA ILE A 40 -8.09 8.03 -15.03
C ILE A 40 -7.19 9.09 -15.68
N GLY A 41 -5.88 8.85 -15.74
CA GLY A 41 -4.92 9.77 -16.37
C GLY A 41 -5.21 10.03 -17.85
N GLY A 42 -5.62 8.99 -18.61
CA GLY A 42 -6.01 9.12 -20.01
C GLY A 42 -7.27 9.97 -20.21
N VAL A 43 -8.30 9.76 -19.39
CA VAL A 43 -9.54 10.55 -19.42
C VAL A 43 -9.27 12.02 -19.06
N LEU A 44 -8.52 12.26 -17.98
CA LEU A 44 -8.12 13.62 -17.57
C LEU A 44 -7.29 14.34 -18.65
N ALA A 45 -6.36 13.64 -19.29
CA ALA A 45 -5.56 14.21 -20.38
C ALA A 45 -6.41 14.61 -21.59
N GLN A 46 -7.43 13.81 -21.92
CA GLN A 46 -8.34 14.09 -23.05
C GLN A 46 -9.22 15.32 -22.80
N GLN A 47 -9.73 15.47 -21.58
CA GLN A 47 -10.65 16.56 -21.27
C GLN A 47 -9.94 17.88 -20.96
N TRP A 48 -8.88 17.88 -20.15
CA TRP A 48 -8.30 19.10 -19.56
C TRP A 48 -6.85 19.35 -19.99
N GLY A 49 -6.37 18.58 -20.97
CA GLY A 49 -5.02 18.69 -21.51
C GLY A 49 -3.95 18.03 -20.65
N VAL A 50 -2.70 18.14 -21.11
CA VAL A 50 -1.57 17.33 -20.62
C VAL A 50 -1.17 17.64 -19.17
N VAL A 51 -1.59 18.78 -18.61
CA VAL A 51 -1.22 19.19 -17.24
C VAL A 51 -2.09 18.53 -16.17
N ALA A 52 -3.35 18.19 -16.47
CA ALA A 52 -4.30 17.64 -15.50
C ALA A 52 -3.88 16.31 -14.86
N PRO A 53 -3.29 15.34 -15.61
CA PRO A 53 -2.75 14.11 -15.02
C PRO A 53 -1.66 14.35 -13.98
N PHE A 54 -0.84 15.40 -14.12
CA PHE A 54 0.23 15.70 -13.17
C PHE A 54 -0.32 16.19 -11.83
N TRP A 55 -1.34 17.06 -11.85
CA TRP A 55 -2.03 17.48 -10.63
C TRP A 55 -2.78 16.34 -9.97
N PHE A 56 -3.36 15.43 -10.75
CA PHE A 56 -3.97 14.21 -10.23
C PHE A 56 -2.93 13.32 -9.55
N ALA A 57 -1.78 13.08 -10.18
CA ALA A 57 -0.68 12.31 -9.60
C ALA A 57 -0.16 12.95 -8.30
N PHE A 58 0.00 14.28 -8.27
CA PHE A 58 0.42 15.02 -7.08
C PHE A 58 -0.59 14.85 -5.93
N THR A 59 -1.88 15.04 -6.22
CA THR A 59 -2.96 14.91 -5.23
C THR A 59 -3.07 13.46 -4.75
N GLY A 60 -2.97 12.48 -5.65
CA GLY A 60 -2.96 11.06 -5.32
C GLY A 60 -1.79 10.67 -4.42
N ALA A 61 -0.60 11.20 -4.68
CA ALA A 61 0.58 10.99 -3.83
C ALA A 61 0.40 11.63 -2.44
N ALA A 62 -0.16 12.84 -2.37
CA ALA A 62 -0.43 13.52 -1.11
C ALA A 62 -1.46 12.75 -0.26
N VAL A 63 -2.56 12.30 -0.87
CA VAL A 63 -3.59 11.48 -0.21
C VAL A 63 -3.01 10.14 0.26
N THR A 64 -2.28 9.45 -0.61
CA THR A 64 -1.64 8.16 -0.24
C THR A 64 -0.68 8.35 0.93
N THR A 65 0.13 9.41 0.90
CA THR A 65 1.04 9.77 2.00
C THR A 65 0.28 10.01 3.31
N ALA A 66 -0.80 10.81 3.27
CA ALA A 66 -1.61 11.09 4.45
C ALA A 66 -2.26 9.83 5.04
N LEU A 67 -2.76 8.93 4.18
CA LEU A 67 -3.34 7.65 4.59
C LEU A 67 -2.29 6.72 5.21
N VAL A 68 -1.09 6.68 4.63
CA VAL A 68 0.04 5.91 5.18
C VAL A 68 0.47 6.46 6.53
N TRP A 69 0.46 7.78 6.73
CA TRP A 69 0.77 8.38 8.03
C TRP A 69 -0.19 7.89 9.11
N ARG A 70 -1.49 7.85 8.82
CA ARG A 70 -2.51 7.36 9.74
C ARG A 70 -2.37 5.88 10.09
N SER A 71 -1.82 5.06 9.19
CA SER A 71 -1.60 3.65 9.47
C SER A 71 -0.42 3.42 10.41
N ILE A 72 0.58 4.31 10.40
CA ILE A 72 1.73 4.23 11.31
C ILE A 72 1.25 4.42 12.76
N ASP A 73 0.37 5.39 13.02
CA ASP A 73 -0.19 5.64 14.35
C ASP A 73 -0.94 4.39 14.88
N GLY A 74 -1.79 3.78 14.04
CA GLY A 74 -2.54 2.58 14.44
C GLY A 74 -1.66 1.33 14.65
N VAL A 75 -0.55 1.19 13.92
CA VAL A 75 0.41 0.09 14.13
C VAL A 75 1.21 0.28 15.43
N ALA A 76 1.52 1.53 15.80
CA ALA A 76 2.22 1.84 17.04
C ALA A 76 1.37 1.46 18.28
N GLU A 77 0.07 1.73 18.24
CA GLU A 77 -0.88 1.36 19.31
C GLU A 77 -1.02 -0.17 19.46
N ALA A 78 -1.18 -0.88 18.34
CA ALA A 78 -1.28 -2.36 18.35
C ALA A 78 0.01 -3.05 18.86
N GLY A 79 1.19 -2.47 18.59
CA GLY A 79 2.46 -2.94 19.13
C GLY A 79 2.63 -2.71 20.63
N ALA A 80 2.06 -1.62 21.16
CA ALA A 80 2.12 -1.26 22.57
C ALA A 80 1.27 -2.19 23.46
N GLU A 81 0.08 -2.59 23.00
CA GLU A 81 -0.77 -3.58 23.70
C GLU A 81 -0.09 -4.94 23.80
N THR A 82 0.56 -5.40 22.72
CA THR A 82 1.26 -6.70 22.67
C THR A 82 2.47 -6.75 23.61
N THR A 83 3.16 -5.62 23.81
CA THR A 83 4.34 -5.53 24.68
C THR A 83 3.95 -5.48 26.16
N THR A 84 2.86 -4.78 26.48
CA THR A 84 2.36 -4.64 27.87
C THR A 84 1.85 -5.96 28.45
N GLY A 85 1.27 -6.85 27.63
CA GLY A 85 0.81 -8.17 28.07
C GLY A 85 1.94 -9.16 28.41
N ARG A 86 3.15 -8.99 27.86
CA ARG A 86 4.30 -9.90 28.06
C ARG A 86 5.11 -9.63 29.33
N ILE A 87 5.01 -8.42 29.89
CA ILE A 87 5.79 -8.00 31.07
C ILE A 87 5.06 -8.32 32.40
N ARG A 88 3.78 -8.73 32.34
CA ARG A 88 2.94 -9.05 33.53
C ARG A 88 2.87 -10.55 33.91
N THR A 89 3.63 -11.43 33.27
CA THR A 89 3.77 -12.85 33.63
C THR A 89 5.21 -13.17 33.96
#